data_AF-A0A7X1TRZ5-F1
#
_entry.id   AF-A0A7X1TRZ5-F1
#
_cell.length_a   1.000
_cell.length_b   1.000
_cell.length_c   1.000
_cell.angle_alpha   90.00
_cell.angle_beta   90.00
_cell.angle_gamma   90.00
#
_symmetry.space_group_name_H-M   'P 1'
#
loop_
_entity.id
_entity.type
_entity.pdbx_description
1 polymer ?
#
loop_
_entity_poly.entity_id
_entity_poly.type
_entity_poly.pdbx_seq_one_letter_code
_entity_poly.pdbx_strand_id
1 'polypeptide(L)'
;MGQEMLNALLLPLLFSMVGGTYAYVRFPERRPKVLLTLVLFQLVGAYGHTSQPDTALFGLLTLHLLVVVAWLVHYLQTPQGRLRPERVRRE
;
A
#
# COMPACT_ATOMS: atom_id res chain seq x y z
N MET A 1 -24.49 2.30 -12.57
CA MET A 1 -24.20 2.38 -11.12
C MET A 1 -22.75 2.04 -10.76
N GLY A 2 -22.01 1.20 -11.50
CA GLY A 2 -20.58 0.93 -11.21
C GLY A 2 -19.63 2.13 -11.25
N GLN A 3 -20.02 3.21 -11.94
CA GLN A 3 -19.24 4.43 -12.09
C GLN A 3 -19.10 5.24 -10.79
N GLU A 4 -20.07 5.17 -9.88
CA GLU A 4 -20.06 5.91 -8.61
C GLU A 4 -19.02 5.32 -7.65
N MET A 5 -18.96 3.98 -7.56
CA MET A 5 -17.97 3.27 -6.76
C MET A 5 -16.55 3.50 -7.30
N LEU A 6 -16.39 3.47 -8.63
CA LEU A 6 -15.12 3.82 -9.27
C LEU A 6 -14.71 5.24 -8.89
N ASN A 7 -15.58 6.23 -9.07
CA ASN A 7 -15.24 7.63 -8.81
C ASN A 7 -14.93 7.88 -7.32
N ALA A 8 -15.62 7.19 -6.41
CA ALA A 8 -15.38 7.27 -4.97
C ALA A 8 -14.03 6.66 -4.57
N LEU A 9 -13.58 5.58 -5.22
CA LEU A 9 -12.34 4.88 -4.90
C LEU A 9 -11.15 5.30 -5.77
N LEU A 10 -11.38 5.95 -6.90
CA LEU A 10 -10.35 6.39 -7.84
C LEU A 10 -9.36 7.34 -7.17
N LEU A 11 -9.87 8.43 -6.58
CA LEU A 11 -9.05 9.46 -5.95
C LEU A 11 -8.28 8.89 -4.74
N PRO A 12 -8.91 8.13 -3.82
CA PRO A 12 -8.20 7.51 -2.70
C PRO A 12 -7.14 6.49 -3.14
N LEU A 13 -7.39 5.67 -4.16
CA LEU A 13 -6.42 4.70 -4.69
C LEU A 13 -5.23 5.39 -5.37
N LEU A 14 -5.48 6.42 -6.18
CA LEU A 14 -4.42 7.22 -6.79
C LEU A 14 -3.60 7.97 -5.74
N PHE A 15 -4.26 8.56 -4.73
CA PHE A 15 -3.60 9.21 -3.61
C PHE A 15 -2.76 8.21 -2.81
N SER A 16 -3.27 7.00 -2.57
CA SER A 16 -2.54 5.92 -1.90
C SER A 16 -1.30 5.49 -2.69
N MET A 17 -1.40 5.32 -4.01
CA MET A 17 -0.24 5.02 -4.86
C MET A 17 0.82 6.11 -4.79
N VAL A 18 0.45 7.37 -5.06
CA VAL A 18 1.40 8.48 -5.14
C VAL A 18 1.96 8.83 -3.76
N GLY A 19 1.09 8.96 -2.77
CA GLY A 19 1.44 9.25 -1.39
C GLY A 19 2.22 8.12 -0.72
N GLY A 20 1.84 6.87 -0.96
CA GLY A 20 2.56 5.68 -0.48
C GLY A 20 3.93 5.54 -1.11
N THR A 21 4.05 5.72 -2.43
CA THR A 21 5.35 5.73 -3.13
C THR A 21 6.25 6.85 -2.62
N TYR A 22 5.72 8.08 -2.51
CA TYR A 22 6.48 9.21 -1.98
C TYR A 22 6.92 8.98 -0.53
N ALA A 23 6.02 8.53 0.34
CA ALA A 23 6.33 8.27 1.74
C ALA A 23 7.35 7.13 1.90
N TYR A 24 7.29 6.11 1.07
CA TYR A 24 8.25 5.00 1.08
C TYR A 24 9.66 5.46 0.69
N VAL A 25 9.78 6.28 -0.34
CA VAL A 25 11.07 6.84 -0.81
C VAL A 25 11.62 7.86 0.18
N ARG A 26 10.77 8.76 0.67
CA ARG A 26 11.16 9.90 1.54
C ARG A 26 11.48 9.47 2.97
N PHE A 27 10.75 8.48 3.52
CA PHE A 27 10.83 8.10 4.93
C PHE A 27 11.17 6.62 5.11
N PRO A 28 12.46 6.25 5.01
CA PRO A 28 12.89 4.85 5.14
C PRO A 28 12.53 4.23 6.50
N GLU A 29 12.46 5.00 7.58
CA GLU A 29 12.06 4.49 8.91
C GLU A 29 10.56 4.15 9.00
N ARG A 30 9.73 4.68 8.10
CA ARG A 30 8.27 4.48 8.11
C ARG A 30 7.78 3.47 7.07
N ARG A 31 8.69 2.87 6.29
CA ARG A 31 8.39 1.85 5.27
C ARG A 31 7.36 0.78 5.70
N PRO A 32 7.45 0.14 6.89
CA PRO A 32 6.46 -0.86 7.29
C PRO A 32 5.05 -0.27 7.51
N LYS A 33 4.96 0.97 8.03
CA LYS A 33 3.66 1.66 8.18
C LYS A 33 3.06 2.03 6.83
N VAL A 34 3.90 2.47 5.89
CA VAL A 34 3.46 2.83 4.53
C VAL A 34 2.97 1.59 3.77
N LEU A 35 3.69 0.47 3.87
CA LEU A 35 3.27 -0.82 3.30
C LEU A 35 1.94 -1.28 3.88
N LEU A 36 1.75 -1.15 5.20
CA LEU A 36 0.47 -1.48 5.85
C LEU A 36 -0.68 -0.63 5.27
N THR A 37 -0.48 0.68 5.11
CA THR A 37 -1.49 1.57 4.51
C THR A 37 -1.83 1.14 3.08
N LEU A 38 -0.82 0.84 2.25
CA LEU A 38 -1.02 0.34 0.89
C LEU A 38 -1.86 -0.95 0.89
N VAL A 39 -1.54 -1.91 1.76
CA VAL A 39 -2.30 -3.17 1.87
C VAL A 39 -3.76 -2.91 2.33
N LEU A 40 -3.98 -2.00 3.28
CA LEU A 40 -5.33 -1.64 3.71
C LEU A 40 -6.16 -1.02 2.58
N PHE A 41 -5.55 -0.15 1.77
CA PHE A 41 -6.21 0.40 0.57
C PHE A 41 -6.57 -0.68 -0.45
N GLN A 42 -5.71 -1.69 -0.63
CA GLN A 42 -6.02 -2.85 -1.47
C GLN A 42 -7.25 -3.62 -0.96
N LEU A 43 -7.35 -3.84 0.36
CA LEU A 43 -8.48 -4.55 0.97
C LEU A 43 -9.79 -3.78 0.83
N VAL A 44 -9.76 -2.46 1.08
CA VAL A 44 -10.94 -1.59 0.89
C VAL A 44 -11.38 -1.59 -0.57
N GLY A 45 -10.43 -1.50 -1.50
CA GLY A 45 -10.74 -1.56 -2.92
C GLY A 45 -11.29 -2.92 -3.36
N ALA A 46 -10.73 -4.03 -2.85
CA ALA A 46 -11.24 -5.37 -3.11
C ALA A 46 -12.69 -5.54 -2.60
N TYR A 47 -12.99 -5.03 -1.40
CA TYR A 47 -14.34 -5.03 -0.86
C TYR A 47 -15.31 -4.19 -1.71
N GLY A 48 -14.85 -3.03 -2.19
CA GLY A 48 -15.61 -2.19 -3.13
C GLY A 48 -15.94 -2.94 -4.44
N HIS A 49 -14.96 -3.69 -4.98
CA HIS A 49 -15.14 -4.50 -6.18
C HIS A 49 -16.07 -5.69 -5.97
N THR A 50 -16.01 -6.37 -4.81
CA THR A 50 -16.98 -7.45 -4.50
C THR A 50 -18.41 -6.94 -4.37
N SER A 51 -18.58 -5.69 -3.93
CA SER A 51 -19.90 -5.07 -3.78
C SER A 51 -20.46 -4.59 -5.12
N GLN A 52 -19.61 -4.07 -6.00
CA GLN A 52 -19.97 -3.65 -7.36
C GLN A 52 -18.87 -4.07 -8.34
N PRO A 53 -19.04 -5.20 -9.04
CA PRO A 53 -18.05 -5.68 -9.98
C PRO A 53 -18.00 -4.76 -11.20
N ASP A 54 -16.91 -4.00 -11.29
CA ASP A 54 -16.63 -3.07 -12.37
C ASP A 54 -15.22 -3.32 -12.93
N THR A 55 -15.12 -3.43 -14.25
CA THR A 55 -13.89 -3.80 -14.96
C THR A 55 -12.79 -2.73 -14.84
N ALA A 56 -13.17 -1.45 -14.73
CA ALA A 56 -12.20 -0.38 -14.56
C ALA A 56 -11.64 -0.35 -13.13
N LEU A 57 -12.49 -0.59 -12.12
CA LEU A 57 -12.05 -0.81 -10.73
C LEU A 57 -11.09 -2.00 -10.62
N PHE A 58 -11.38 -3.10 -11.32
CA PHE A 58 -10.50 -4.27 -11.36
C PHE A 58 -9.11 -3.93 -11.93
N GLY A 59 -9.07 -3.20 -13.05
CA GLY A 59 -7.81 -2.74 -13.63
C GLY A 59 -7.01 -1.86 -12.67
N LEU A 60 -7.68 -0.94 -11.98
CA LEU A 60 -7.05 -0.03 -11.03
C LEU A 60 -6.52 -0.78 -9.79
N LEU A 61 -7.26 -1.76 -9.28
CA LEU A 61 -6.85 -2.62 -8.17
C LEU A 61 -5.69 -3.53 -8.54
N THR A 62 -5.66 -4.01 -9.78
CA THR A 62 -4.55 -4.82 -10.29
C THR A 62 -3.28 -3.99 -10.39
N LEU A 63 -3.38 -2.76 -10.90
CA LEU A 63 -2.26 -1.82 -10.92
C LEU A 63 -1.79 -1.46 -9.50
N HIS A 64 -2.73 -1.24 -8.58
CA HIS A 64 -2.40 -0.97 -7.16
C HIS A 64 -1.66 -2.15 -6.53
N LEU A 65 -2.13 -3.38 -6.77
CA LEU A 65 -1.49 -4.59 -6.28
C LEU A 65 -0.04 -4.72 -6.77
N LEU A 66 0.22 -4.42 -8.05
CA LEU A 66 1.58 -4.44 -8.61
C LEU A 66 2.51 -3.48 -7.87
N VAL A 67 2.04 -2.27 -7.57
CA VAL A 67 2.80 -1.28 -6.80
C VAL A 67 3.08 -1.79 -5.37
N VAL A 68 2.08 -2.36 -4.70
CA VAL A 68 2.25 -2.93 -3.35
C VAL A 68 3.28 -4.06 -3.36
N VAL A 69 3.18 -4.99 -4.31
CA VAL A 69 4.10 -6.14 -4.43
C VAL A 69 5.51 -5.68 -4.74
N ALA A 70 5.69 -4.73 -5.67
CA ALA A 70 7.00 -4.17 -5.98
C ALA A 70 7.65 -3.54 -4.73
N TRP A 71 6.89 -2.75 -3.97
CA TRP A 71 7.38 -2.14 -2.73
C TRP A 71 7.65 -3.15 -1.61
N LEU A 72 6.84 -4.20 -1.52
CA LEU A 72 7.02 -5.29 -0.55
C LEU A 72 8.27 -6.12 -0.88
N VAL A 73 8.48 -6.46 -2.15
CA VAL A 73 9.68 -7.16 -2.62
C VAL A 73 10.91 -6.28 -2.39
N HIS A 74 10.86 -5.02 -2.77
CA HIS A 74 11.93 -4.06 -2.50
C HIS A 74 12.22 -3.96 -0.99
N TYR A 75 11.18 -3.97 -0.15
CA TYR A 75 11.34 -3.93 1.31
C TYR A 75 12.02 -5.18 1.86
N LEU A 76 11.66 -6.36 1.36
CA LEU A 76 12.26 -7.64 1.72
C LEU A 76 13.72 -7.76 1.24
N GLN A 77 14.01 -7.22 0.05
CA GLN A 77 15.36 -7.19 -0.52
C GLN A 77 16.26 -6.14 0.11
N THR A 78 15.70 -5.07 0.69
CA THR A 78 16.50 -4.07 1.38
C THR A 78 16.87 -4.60 2.76
N PRO A 79 18.16 -4.79 3.09
CA PRO A 79 18.58 -5.18 4.42
C PRO A 79 18.03 -4.18 5.43
N GLN A 80 17.16 -4.65 6.32
CA GLN A 80 16.65 -3.88 7.46
C GLN A 80 17.82 -3.66 8.43
N GLY A 81 18.73 -2.74 8.11
CA GLY A 81 19.99 -2.51 8.81
C GLY A 81 19.90 -2.04 10.27
N ARG A 82 18.76 -2.19 10.93
CA ARG A 82 18.60 -1.96 12.38
C ARG A 82 17.53 -2.88 12.93
N LEU A 83 17.88 -4.16 13.14
CA LEU A 83 17.53 -4.75 14.43
C LEU A 83 18.08 -3.79 15.47
N ARG A 84 17.19 -3.07 16.16
CA ARG A 84 17.56 -2.22 17.31
C ARG A 84 18.59 -3.01 18.12
N PRO A 85 19.75 -2.45 18.51
CA PRO A 85 20.52 -3.07 19.55
C PRO A 85 19.57 -3.12 20.74
N GLU A 86 19.12 -4.33 21.05
CA GLU A 86 18.42 -4.63 22.27
C GLU A 86 19.33 -4.06 23.35
N ARG A 87 18.89 -2.97 23.97
CA ARG A 87 19.64 -2.37 25.07
C ARG A 87 19.56 -3.42 26.17
N VAL A 88 20.52 -4.33 26.18
CA VAL A 88 20.82 -5.21 27.32
C VAL A 88 21.15 -4.25 28.45
N ARG A 89 20.13 -3.88 29.21
CA ARG A 89 20.28 -3.15 30.45
C ARG A 89 20.80 -4.17 31.45
N ARG A 90 22.13 -4.29 31.51
CA ARG A 90 22.80 -4.85 32.69
C ARG A 90 22.86 -3.75 33.72
N GLU A 91 21.87 -3.68 34.61
CA GLU A 91 21.99 -3.25 36.01
C GLU A 91 20.89 -3.92 36.84
#